data_AF-A0A9D2FHX9-F1
#
_entry.id   AF-A0A9D2FHX9-F1
#
_cell.length_a   1.000
_cell.length_b   1.000
_cell.length_c   1.000
_cell.angle_alpha   90.00
_cell.angle_beta   90.00
_cell.angle_gamma   90.00
#
_symmetry.space_group_name_H-M   'P 1'
#
loop_
_entity.id
_entity.type
_entity.pdbx_description
1 polymer ?
#
loop_
_entity_poly.entity_id
_entity_poly.type
_entity_poly.pdbx_seq_one_letter_code
_entity_poly.pdbx_strand_id
1 'polypeptide(L)'
;MNIRPSAAIRQNYNEIADLCRKTSEPIFLTKNGEGDLVVMDIDTYNRREQMLKLREELLAVEEDRLHGVPGCTIDEVTAMMRAAIQEASHGGK
;
A
#
# COMPACT_ATOMS: atom_id res chain seq x y z
N MET A 1 16.42 -9.79 -10.02
CA MET A 1 16.40 -10.07 -8.56
C MET A 1 17.78 -9.78 -8.00
N ASN A 2 17.89 -8.78 -7.11
CA ASN A 2 19.16 -8.36 -6.52
C ASN A 2 19.34 -9.01 -5.16
N ILE A 3 20.39 -9.80 -4.98
CA ILE A 3 20.65 -10.58 -3.77
C ILE A 3 22.04 -10.22 -3.26
N ARG A 4 22.16 -9.85 -1.98
CA ARG A 4 23.45 -9.52 -1.35
C ARG A 4 23.58 -10.17 0.03
N PRO A 5 24.79 -10.54 0.47
CA PRO A 5 25.00 -10.95 1.86
C PRO A 5 24.65 -9.81 2.82
N SER A 6 24.06 -10.12 3.98
CA SER A 6 23.70 -9.11 5.00
C SER A 6 24.91 -8.28 5.46
N ALA A 7 26.11 -8.87 5.46
CA ALA A 7 27.37 -8.19 5.75
C ALA A 7 27.67 -7.01 4.80
N ALA A 8 27.17 -7.05 3.56
CA ALA A 8 27.39 -5.99 2.57
C ALA A 8 26.74 -4.66 2.94
N ILE A 9 25.71 -4.66 3.80
CA ILE A 9 25.06 -3.43 4.26
C ILE A 9 26.03 -2.53 5.01
N ARG A 10 26.86 -3.11 5.88
CA ARG A 10 27.78 -2.33 6.71
C ARG A 10 28.79 -1.56 5.87
N GLN A 11 29.22 -2.14 4.75
CA GLN A 11 30.24 -1.57 3.87
C GLN A 11 29.63 -0.64 2.81
N ASN A 12 28.45 -1.00 2.29
CA ASN A 12 27.88 -0.38 1.09
C ASN A 12 26.48 0.22 1.33
N TYR A 13 26.18 0.66 2.57
CA TYR A 13 24.85 1.16 2.95
C TYR A 13 24.31 2.22 1.98
N ASN A 14 25.11 3.25 1.68
CA ASN A 14 24.66 4.37 0.83
C ASN A 14 24.35 3.91 -0.60
N GLU A 15 25.19 3.05 -1.19
CA GLU A 15 24.95 2.48 -2.52
C GLU A 15 23.67 1.64 -2.54
N ILE A 16 23.47 0.80 -1.52
CA ILE A 16 22.29 -0.05 -1.37
C ILE A 16 21.03 0.80 -1.22
N ALA A 17 21.06 1.82 -0.35
CA ALA A 17 19.95 2.74 -0.15
C ALA A 17 19.62 3.54 -1.42
N ASP A 18 20.64 4.02 -2.14
CA ASP A 18 20.45 4.74 -3.40
C ASP A 18 19.92 3.84 -4.50
N LEU A 19 20.34 2.59 -4.54
CA LEU A 19 19.81 1.62 -5.50
C LEU A 19 18.33 1.36 -5.23
N CYS A 20 17.93 1.08 -3.98
CA CYS A 20 16.53 0.93 -3.58
C CYS A 20 15.67 2.15 -3.98
N ARG A 21 16.18 3.37 -3.77
CA ARG A 21 15.48 4.60 -4.14
C ARG A 21 15.35 4.79 -5.66
N LYS A 22 16.42 4.54 -6.42
CA LYS A 22 16.45 4.80 -7.86
C LYS A 22 15.66 3.76 -8.66
N THR A 23 15.70 2.50 -8.24
CA THR A 23 15.03 1.43 -8.99
C THR A 23 13.61 1.18 -8.48
N SER A 24 13.28 1.61 -7.26
CA SER A 24 12.05 1.22 -6.57
C SER A 24 11.90 -0.31 -6.51
N GLU A 25 13.01 -1.05 -6.48
CA GLU A 25 13.03 -2.51 -6.40
C GLU A 25 13.63 -2.96 -5.06
N PRO A 26 13.15 -4.10 -4.50
CA PRO A 26 13.74 -4.68 -3.30
C PRO A 26 15.12 -5.29 -3.56
N ILE A 27 15.97 -5.23 -2.54
CA ILE A 27 17.19 -6.01 -2.44
C ILE A 27 16.99 -7.10 -1.39
N PHE A 28 17.26 -8.33 -1.77
CA PHE A 28 17.16 -9.49 -0.90
C PHE A 28 18.49 -9.71 -0.20
N LEU A 29 18.45 -9.91 1.11
CA LEU A 29 19.62 -10.20 1.91
C LEU A 29 19.69 -11.67 2.25
N THR A 30 20.90 -12.21 2.19
CA THR A 30 21.18 -13.56 2.66
C THR A 30 22.05 -13.56 3.91
N LYS A 31 21.84 -14.57 4.75
CA LYS A 31 22.68 -14.89 5.89
C LYS A 31 23.10 -16.34 5.74
N ASN A 32 24.41 -16.60 5.67
CA ASN A 32 24.97 -17.94 5.44
C ASN A 32 24.45 -18.63 4.15
N GLY A 33 24.13 -17.84 3.11
CA GLY A 33 23.61 -18.35 1.84
C GLY A 33 22.08 -18.53 1.80
N GLU A 34 21.39 -18.40 2.93
CA GLU A 34 19.94 -18.49 3.02
C GLU A 34 19.28 -17.11 2.99
N GLY A 35 18.12 -16.99 2.36
CA GLY A 35 17.34 -15.75 2.35
C GLY A 35 16.85 -15.40 3.76
N ASP A 36 17.06 -14.16 4.19
CA ASP A 36 16.81 -13.71 5.57
C ASP A 36 15.92 -12.47 5.60
N LEU A 37 16.29 -11.42 4.87
CA LEU A 37 15.61 -10.12 4.90
C LEU A 37 15.43 -9.52 3.50
N VAL A 38 14.52 -8.55 3.41
CA VAL A 38 14.34 -7.70 2.22
C VAL A 38 14.50 -6.24 2.63
N VAL A 39 15.27 -5.49 1.85
CA VAL A 39 15.46 -4.05 2.02
C VAL A 39 14.80 -3.33 0.85
N MET A 40 14.06 -2.28 1.16
CA MET A 40 13.38 -1.44 0.18
C MET A 40 13.42 0.01 0.67
N ASP A 41 13.28 0.94 -0.28
CA ASP A 41 13.01 2.34 0.02
C ASP A 41 11.65 2.49 0.73
N ILE A 42 11.54 3.47 1.63
CA ILE A 42 10.36 3.68 2.48
C ILE A 42 9.15 4.09 1.65
N ASP A 43 9.32 5.03 0.71
CA ASP A 43 8.21 5.52 -0.11
C ASP A 43 7.68 4.42 -1.04
N THR A 44 8.59 3.64 -1.60
CA THR A 44 8.29 2.46 -2.42
C THR A 44 7.52 1.41 -1.61
N TYR A 45 7.96 1.12 -0.38
CA TYR A 45 7.26 0.20 0.52
C TYR A 45 5.85 0.70 0.84
N ASN A 46 5.70 1.95 1.26
CA ASN A 46 4.41 2.54 1.59
C ASN A 46 3.44 2.54 0.41
N ARG A 47 3.94 2.89 -0.79
CA ARG A 47 3.13 2.84 -2.02
C ARG A 47 2.68 1.42 -2.33
N ARG A 48 3.55 0.43 -2.14
CA ARG A 48 3.19 -0.98 -2.32
C ARG A 48 2.09 -1.41 -1.35
N GLU A 49 2.20 -1.07 -0.07
CA GLU A 49 1.18 -1.40 0.94
C GLU A 49 -0.17 -0.74 0.61
N GLN A 50 -0.17 0.52 0.18
CA GLN A 50 -1.39 1.22 -0.25
C GLN A 50 -2.03 0.56 -1.47
N MET A 51 -1.23 0.16 -2.46
CA MET A 51 -1.72 -0.54 -3.65
C MET A 51 -2.29 -1.92 -3.32
N LEU A 52 -1.68 -2.64 -2.37
CA LEU A 52 -2.19 -3.93 -1.91
C LEU A 52 -3.53 -3.76 -1.19
N LYS A 53 -3.64 -2.78 -0.28
CA LYS A 53 -4.89 -2.46 0.41
C LYS A 53 -6.01 -2.10 -0.57
N LEU A 54 -5.72 -1.21 -1.53
CA LEU A 54 -6.69 -0.85 -2.57
C LEU A 54 -7.14 -2.08 -3.38
N ARG A 55 -6.21 -2.98 -3.70
CA ARG A 55 -6.54 -4.22 -4.41
C ARG A 55 -7.46 -5.12 -3.60
N GLU A 56 -7.22 -5.27 -2.31
CA GLU A 56 -8.10 -6.04 -1.41
C GLU A 56 -9.50 -5.43 -1.36
N GLU A 57 -9.62 -4.11 -1.21
CA GLU A 57 -10.90 -3.40 -1.21
C GLU A 57 -11.66 -3.58 -2.53
N LEU A 58 -10.98 -3.46 -3.67
CA LEU A 58 -11.58 -3.65 -4.99
C LEU A 58 -12.05 -5.09 -5.20
N LEU A 59 -11.28 -6.09 -4.72
CA LEU A 59 -11.68 -7.49 -4.80
C LEU A 59 -12.93 -7.76 -3.97
N ALA A 60 -13.02 -7.20 -2.75
CA ALA A 60 -14.20 -7.33 -1.90
C ALA A 60 -15.45 -6.72 -2.55
N VAL A 61 -15.34 -5.50 -3.09
CA VAL A 61 -16.46 -4.84 -3.80
C VAL A 61 -16.90 -5.64 -5.03
N GLU A 62 -15.95 -6.22 -5.76
CA GLU A 62 -16.26 -7.05 -6.92
C GLU A 62 -16.95 -8.36 -6.53
N GLU A 63 -16.54 -8.98 -5.42
CA GLU A 63 -17.21 -10.15 -4.86
C GLU A 63 -18.65 -9.83 -4.43
N ASP A 64 -18.87 -8.72 -3.74
CA ASP A 64 -20.21 -8.23 -3.37
C ASP A 64 -21.08 -8.02 -4.62
N ARG A 65 -20.52 -7.40 -5.66
CA ARG A 65 -21.22 -7.19 -6.94
C ARG A 65 -21.62 -8.51 -7.59
N LEU A 66 -20.75 -9.53 -7.57
CA LEU A 66 -21.04 -10.86 -8.10
C LEU A 66 -22.14 -11.58 -7.30
N HIS A 67 -22.22 -11.33 -5.99
CA HIS A 67 -23.30 -11.84 -5.14
C HIS A 67 -24.59 -11.00 -5.20
N GLY A 68 -24.62 -9.96 -6.03
CA GLY A 68 -25.82 -9.14 -6.25
C GLY A 68 -26.07 -8.09 -5.17
N VAL A 69 -25.05 -7.75 -4.36
CA VAL A 69 -25.14 -6.62 -3.44
C VAL A 69 -25.27 -5.33 -4.27
N PRO A 70 -26.31 -4.51 -4.06
CA PRO A 70 -26.52 -3.30 -4.84
C PRO A 70 -25.46 -2.25 -4.49
N GLY A 71 -24.81 -1.71 -5.51
CA GLY A 71 -23.97 -0.52 -5.39
C GLY A 71 -24.80 0.76 -5.29
N CYS A 72 -24.12 1.89 -5.11
CA CYS A 72 -24.73 3.22 -5.16
C CYS A 72 -24.15 4.04 -6.31
N THR A 73 -24.98 4.93 -6.85
CA THR A 73 -24.59 5.90 -7.87
C THR A 73 -23.89 7.10 -7.24
N ILE A 74 -23.16 7.87 -8.06
CA ILE A 74 -22.50 9.09 -7.60
C ILE A 74 -23.50 10.11 -7.04
N ASP A 75 -24.70 10.19 -7.63
CA ASP A 75 -25.75 11.12 -7.20
C ASP A 75 -26.31 10.74 -5.81
N GLU A 76 -26.54 9.44 -5.57
CA GLU A 76 -26.97 8.93 -4.26
C GLU A 76 -25.92 9.21 -3.18
N VAL A 77 -24.65 8.90 -3.45
CA VAL A 77 -23.54 9.18 -2.52
C VAL A 77 -23.43 10.67 -2.22
N THR A 78 -23.54 11.51 -3.26
CA THR A 78 -23.47 12.97 -3.11
C THR A 78 -24.61 13.51 -2.26
N ALA A 79 -25.84 13.00 -2.46
CA ALA A 79 -26.99 13.35 -1.64
C ALA A 79 -26.80 12.94 -0.17
N MET A 80 -26.31 11.72 0.07
CA MET A 80 -26.01 11.21 1.42
C MET A 80 -24.95 12.06 2.13
N MET A 81 -23.86 12.40 1.46
CA MET A 81 -22.80 13.25 2.04
C MET A 81 -23.32 14.65 2.41
N ARG A 82 -24.14 15.27 1.55
CA ARG A 82 -24.75 16.57 1.84
C ARG A 82 -25.68 16.51 3.05
N ALA A 83 -26.49 15.45 3.15
CA ALA A 83 -27.37 15.24 4.30
C ALA A 83 -26.57 15.08 5.60
N ALA A 84 -25.52 14.27 5.61
CA ALA A 84 -24.66 14.07 6.78
C ALA A 84 -23.99 15.37 7.28
N ILE A 85 -23.53 16.24 6.36
CA ILE A 85 -22.97 17.57 6.70
C ILE A 85 -24.04 18.48 7.31
N GLN A 86 -25.27 18.45 6.80
CA GLN A 86 -26.38 19.21 7.36
C GLN A 86 -26.73 18.72 8.77
N GLU A 87 -26.83 17.40 8.99
CA GLU A 87 -27.10 16.84 10.31
C GLU A 87 -26.02 17.21 11.33
N ALA A 88 -24.74 17.10 10.97
CA ALA A 88 -23.62 17.47 11.85
C ALA A 88 -23.57 18.96 12.18
N SER A 89 -24.01 19.83 11.26
CA SER A 89 -24.07 21.28 11.50
C SER A 89 -25.29 21.71 12.33
N HIS A 90 -26.35 20.89 12.37
CA HIS A 90 -27.58 21.21 13.10
C HIS A 90 -27.67 20.50 14.47
N GLY A 91 -26.89 19.43 14.71
CA GLY A 91 -26.81 18.71 15.99
C GLY A 91 -25.92 19.34 17.07
N GLY A 92 -25.42 20.56 16.85
CA GLY A 92 -24.58 21.31 17.80
C GLY A 92 -25.34 22.31 18.69
N LYS A 93 -26.64 22.11 18.93
CA LYS A 93 -27.44 22.90 19.90
C LYS A 93 -27.84 22.07 21.10
#